data_AF-A0A934ZTQ3-F1
#
_entry.id   AF-A0A934ZTQ3-F1
#
_cell.length_a   1.000
_cell.length_b   1.000
_cell.length_c   1.000
_cell.angle_alpha   90.00
_cell.angle_beta   90.00
_cell.angle_gamma   90.00
#
_symmetry.space_group_name_H-M   'P 1'
#
loop_
_entity.id
_entity.type
_entity.pdbx_description
1 polymer ?
#
loop_
_entity_poly.entity_id
_entity_poly.type
_entity_poly.pdbx_seq_one_letter_code
_entity_poly.pdbx_strand_id
1 'polypeptide(L)'
;MHELIGNLLVQLRALWRWRWLGVAVAWGVCLLAWLVIMFLPNVYESSARVYVDTRTALKPVLQGIAMEQDVESQLNLVRQALLSRPNLEKVARATDLDVSVGSAGDMDKLVQSLRDEVTIKLQQRDVNSNSGPNSTDSLYTIAYRHPVREKSLAVVRNLVASFVDDTIGGKRSDSDTAQRFLRDQIRDYEQRLSASEARLADFKKRNVGLIPGEKGDFFSRLSNEMEALQRSQSELTLATNRRAELSRQLRSSRPYTPGTSAGASGLTGGSPRIFRCGCRTPRPSSKIC
;
A
#
# COMPACT_ATOMS: atom_id res chain seq x y z
N MET A 1 78.63 29.68 6.98
CA MET A 1 77.97 30.99 6.81
C MET A 1 78.70 31.91 5.83
N HIS A 2 80.03 32.05 5.88
CA HIS A 2 80.79 32.92 4.95
C HIS A 2 80.84 32.42 3.49
N GLU A 3 80.85 31.10 3.26
CA GLU A 3 80.82 30.54 1.88
C GLU A 3 79.50 30.80 1.15
N LEU A 4 78.37 30.82 1.87
CA LEU A 4 77.06 31.16 1.31
C LEU A 4 77.01 32.61 0.81
N ILE A 5 77.61 33.53 1.56
CA ILE A 5 77.66 34.97 1.21
C ILE A 5 78.58 35.20 0.01
N GLY A 6 79.72 34.49 -0.05
CA GLY A 6 80.62 34.53 -1.19
C GLY A 6 79.97 34.04 -2.48
N ASN A 7 79.28 32.90 -2.43
CA ASN A 7 78.54 32.35 -3.57
C ASN A 7 77.41 33.27 -4.03
N LEU A 8 76.68 33.91 -3.10
CA LEU A 8 75.64 34.88 -3.42
C LEU A 8 76.17 36.11 -4.16
N LEU A 9 77.31 36.66 -3.73
CA LEU A 9 77.93 37.83 -4.37
C LEU A 9 78.44 37.53 -5.78
N VAL A 10 78.96 36.33 -6.01
CA VAL A 10 79.39 35.88 -7.35
C VAL A 10 78.18 35.73 -8.28
N GLN A 11 77.08 35.15 -7.82
CA GLN A 11 75.82 35.07 -8.59
C GLN A 11 75.23 36.46 -8.87
N LEU A 12 75.27 37.39 -7.91
CA LEU A 12 74.81 38.77 -8.07
C LEU A 12 75.62 39.54 -9.12
N ARG A 13 76.93 39.29 -9.18
CA ARG A 13 77.83 39.89 -10.18
C ARG A 13 77.64 39.28 -11.57
N ALA A 14 77.33 37.99 -11.66
CA ALA A 14 76.94 37.33 -12.91
C ALA A 14 75.61 37.90 -13.45
N LEU A 15 74.62 38.10 -12.58
CA LEU A 15 73.35 38.76 -12.89
C LEU A 15 73.54 40.22 -13.38
N TRP A 16 74.50 40.95 -12.80
CA TRP A 16 74.82 42.35 -13.18
C TRP A 16 75.40 42.47 -14.60
N ARG A 17 76.01 41.41 -15.15
CA ARG A 17 76.54 41.38 -16.52
C ARG A 17 75.49 40.96 -17.55
N TRP A 18 74.49 40.16 -17.14
CA TRP A 18 73.43 39.62 -18.03
C TRP A 18 72.07 40.30 -17.89
N ARG A 19 71.98 41.44 -17.18
CA ARG A 19 70.70 42.16 -16.93
C ARG A 19 69.83 42.39 -18.16
N TRP A 20 70.40 42.68 -19.33
CA TRP A 20 69.61 42.84 -20.56
C TRP A 20 69.01 41.52 -21.06
N LEU A 21 69.75 40.40 -20.94
CA LEU A 21 69.24 39.06 -21.26
C LEU A 21 68.18 38.62 -20.24
N GLY A 22 68.37 38.91 -18.95
CA GLY A 22 67.37 38.65 -17.92
C GLY A 22 66.06 39.42 -18.15
N VAL A 23 66.15 40.70 -18.52
CA VAL A 23 64.98 41.52 -18.88
C VAL A 23 64.32 40.99 -20.15
N ALA A 24 65.09 40.63 -21.19
CA ALA A 24 64.54 40.07 -22.42
C ALA A 24 63.81 38.73 -22.20
N VAL A 25 64.36 37.84 -21.38
CA VAL A 25 63.70 36.58 -21.01
C VAL A 25 62.45 36.83 -20.17
N ALA A 26 62.51 37.73 -19.18
CA ALA A 26 61.35 38.08 -18.38
C ALA A 26 60.23 38.69 -19.23
N TRP A 27 60.58 39.55 -20.20
CA TRP A 27 59.62 40.11 -21.15
C TRP A 27 59.04 39.04 -22.07
N GLY A 28 59.86 38.10 -22.55
CA GLY A 28 59.42 36.95 -23.34
C GLY A 28 58.43 36.06 -22.58
N VAL A 29 58.72 35.72 -21.32
CA VAL A 29 57.80 34.94 -20.46
C VAL A 29 56.50 35.72 -20.20
N CYS A 30 56.58 37.04 -20.00
CA CYS A 30 55.41 37.88 -19.77
C CYS A 30 54.51 37.95 -21.01
N LEU A 31 55.09 38.16 -22.20
CA LEU A 31 54.34 38.14 -23.47
C LEU A 31 53.72 36.76 -23.75
N LEU A 32 54.47 35.69 -23.48
CA LEU A 32 53.97 34.33 -23.64
C LEU A 32 52.80 34.06 -22.68
N ALA A 33 52.92 34.44 -21.41
CA ALA A 33 51.86 34.30 -20.42
C ALA A 33 50.61 35.11 -20.80
N TRP A 34 50.80 36.35 -21.27
CA TRP A 34 49.70 37.19 -21.74
C TRP A 34 48.96 36.56 -22.92
N LEU A 35 49.70 36.01 -23.88
CA LEU A 35 49.14 35.31 -25.03
C LEU A 35 48.32 34.08 -24.61
N VAL A 36 48.84 33.27 -23.68
CA VAL A 36 48.11 32.10 -23.13
C VAL A 36 46.83 32.51 -22.41
N ILE A 37 46.85 33.59 -21.61
CA ILE A 37 45.68 34.08 -20.88
C ILE A 37 44.59 34.56 -21.83
N MET A 38 44.95 35.14 -22.98
CA MET A 38 43.98 35.61 -23.97
C MET A 38 43.23 34.45 -24.67
N PHE A 39 43.84 33.26 -24.74
CA PHE A 39 43.21 32.07 -25.31
C PHE A 39 42.32 31.29 -24.31
N LEU A 40 42.35 31.63 -23.02
CA LEU A 40 41.58 30.91 -22.02
C LEU A 40 40.10 31.37 -22.05
N PRO A 41 39.13 30.48 -22.30
CA PRO A 41 37.73 30.86 -22.36
C PRO A 41 37.20 31.31 -21.00
N ASN A 42 36.41 32.38 -20.98
CA ASN A 42 35.70 32.80 -19.78
C ASN A 42 34.60 31.79 -19.45
N VAL A 43 34.54 31.34 -18.20
CA VAL A 43 33.51 30.41 -17.69
C VAL A 43 32.79 31.06 -16.53
N TYR A 44 31.46 31.14 -16.60
CA TYR A 44 30.63 31.73 -15.56
C TYR A 44 29.92 30.65 -14.76
N GLU A 45 30.08 30.67 -13.44
CA GLU A 45 29.36 29.80 -12.51
C GLU A 45 28.11 30.52 -11.97
N SER A 46 26.97 29.85 -12.06
CA SER A 46 25.73 30.25 -11.40
C SER A 46 25.41 29.23 -10.30
N SER A 47 25.01 29.71 -9.12
CA SER A 47 24.68 28.85 -7.98
C SER A 47 23.40 29.27 -7.29
N ALA A 48 22.56 28.31 -6.92
CA ALA A 48 21.37 28.52 -6.10
C ALA A 48 21.43 27.67 -4.83
N ARG A 49 20.96 28.24 -3.72
CA ARG A 49 20.87 27.56 -2.42
C ARG A 49 19.40 27.33 -2.08
N VAL A 50 19.01 26.08 -1.90
CA VAL A 50 17.64 25.67 -1.59
C VAL A 50 17.62 25.02 -0.21
N TYR A 51 16.76 25.54 0.67
CA TYR A 51 16.45 24.93 1.95
C TYR A 51 15.20 24.06 1.79
N VAL A 52 15.29 22.78 2.15
CA VAL A 52 14.18 21.84 2.01
C VAL A 52 13.77 21.34 3.39
N ASP A 53 12.60 21.76 3.85
CA ASP A 53 11.97 21.23 5.06
C ASP A 53 11.36 19.85 4.75
N THR A 54 12.10 18.78 5.08
CA THR A 54 11.65 17.39 4.90
C THR A 54 10.65 16.92 5.97
N ARG A 55 10.26 17.79 6.93
CA ARG A 55 9.53 17.41 8.15
C ARG A 55 8.05 17.03 7.96
N THR A 56 7.44 17.27 6.81
CA THR A 56 5.95 17.24 6.70
C THR A 56 5.38 16.17 5.76
N ALA A 57 6.15 15.19 5.28
CA ALA A 57 5.59 14.15 4.39
C ALA A 57 6.03 12.70 4.66
N LEU A 58 7.14 12.45 5.35
CA LEU A 58 7.66 11.07 5.52
C LEU A 58 7.43 10.45 6.91
N LYS A 59 6.93 11.21 7.89
CA LYS A 59 6.77 10.74 9.27
C LYS A 59 5.81 9.55 9.47
N PRO A 60 4.63 9.46 8.80
CA PRO A 60 3.70 8.38 9.08
C PRO A 60 4.00 7.08 8.30
N VAL A 61 4.87 7.10 7.29
CA VAL A 61 5.20 5.91 6.47
C VAL A 61 6.49 5.21 6.93
N LEU A 62 7.37 5.92 7.64
CA LEU A 62 8.65 5.38 8.15
C LEU A 62 8.60 4.89 9.60
N GLN A 63 7.46 5.00 10.29
CA GLN A 63 7.25 4.34 11.59
C GLN A 63 7.06 2.83 11.40
N GLY A 64 8.14 2.11 11.07
CA GLY A 64 8.10 0.64 11.08
C GLY A 64 9.19 -0.11 10.33
N ILE A 65 10.02 0.55 9.50
CA ILE A 65 11.04 -0.15 8.66
C ILE A 65 12.41 0.56 8.69
N ALA A 66 12.72 1.32 9.74
CA ALA A 66 13.99 2.04 9.84
C ALA A 66 15.16 1.07 10.13
N MET A 67 15.75 0.49 9.07
CA MET A 67 17.20 0.38 9.03
C MET A 67 17.74 1.73 8.60
N GLU A 68 18.72 2.23 9.36
CA GLU A 68 19.53 3.41 9.10
C GLU A 68 19.85 3.55 7.60
N GLN A 69 19.05 4.30 6.85
CA GLN A 69 19.39 4.63 5.48
C GLN A 69 20.44 5.74 5.56
N ASP A 70 21.68 5.33 5.30
CA ASP A 70 22.84 6.19 5.14
C ASP A 70 22.45 7.47 4.38
N VAL A 71 22.64 8.63 5.01
CA VAL A 71 22.26 9.94 4.45
C VAL A 71 22.91 10.16 3.07
N GLU A 72 24.06 9.52 2.85
CA GLU A 72 24.79 9.49 1.57
C GLU A 72 24.07 8.68 0.48
N SER A 73 23.38 7.59 0.85
CA SER A 73 22.53 6.84 -0.09
C SER A 73 21.28 7.63 -0.48
N GLN A 74 20.71 8.39 0.46
CA GLN A 74 19.60 9.30 0.18
C GLN A 74 20.02 10.47 -0.74
N LEU A 75 21.24 10.98 -0.58
CA LEU A 75 21.85 11.98 -1.46
C LEU A 75 21.94 11.51 -2.91
N ASN A 76 22.38 10.27 -3.12
CA ASN A 76 22.48 9.70 -4.46
C ASN A 76 21.11 9.53 -5.14
N LEU A 77 20.07 9.18 -4.38
CA LEU A 77 18.70 9.06 -4.91
C LEU A 77 18.13 10.42 -5.35
N VAL A 78 18.27 11.46 -4.52
CA VAL A 78 17.79 12.81 -4.87
C VAL A 78 18.58 13.38 -6.06
N ARG A 79 19.90 13.20 -6.07
CA ARG A 79 20.76 13.60 -7.19
C ARG A 79 20.37 12.88 -8.49
N GLN A 80 20.12 11.58 -8.43
CA GLN A 80 19.70 10.78 -9.60
C GLN A 80 18.33 11.21 -10.12
N ALA A 81 17.39 11.55 -9.24
CA ALA A 81 16.07 12.05 -9.61
C ALA A 81 16.13 13.43 -10.29
N LEU A 82 16.91 14.35 -9.73
CA LEU A 82 17.11 15.70 -10.27
C LEU A 82 17.82 15.70 -11.63
N LEU A 83 18.82 14.82 -11.80
CA LEU A 83 19.60 14.68 -13.03
C LEU A 83 19.01 13.63 -13.96
N SER A 84 17.71 13.31 -13.81
CA SER A 84 17.05 12.38 -14.71
C SER A 84 16.95 12.97 -16.12
N ARG A 85 17.13 12.13 -17.14
CA ARG A 85 17.05 12.51 -18.56
C ARG A 85 15.82 13.37 -18.90
N PRO A 86 14.58 12.99 -18.53
CA PRO A 86 13.40 13.79 -18.88
C PRO A 86 13.41 15.17 -18.22
N ASN A 87 14.00 15.33 -17.03
CA ASN A 87 14.09 16.62 -16.36
C ASN A 87 15.17 17.50 -17.00
N LEU A 88 16.34 16.95 -17.32
CA LEU A 88 17.40 17.69 -18.02
C LEU A 88 16.97 18.11 -19.43
N GLU A 89 16.21 17.27 -20.14
CA GLU A 89 15.67 17.60 -21.47
C GLU A 89 14.63 18.73 -21.41
N LYS A 90 13.76 18.72 -20.38
CA LYS A 90 12.83 19.84 -20.12
C LYS A 90 13.59 21.14 -19.84
N VAL A 91 14.65 21.09 -19.02
CA VAL A 91 15.47 22.26 -18.69
C VAL A 91 16.24 22.77 -19.92
N ALA A 92 16.82 21.87 -20.73
CA ALA A 92 17.52 22.22 -21.97
C ALA A 92 16.62 22.96 -22.95
N ARG A 93 15.37 22.49 -23.12
CA ARG A 93 14.35 23.15 -23.94
C ARG A 93 13.89 24.48 -23.35
N ALA A 94 13.65 24.54 -22.04
CA ALA A 94 13.20 25.76 -21.37
C ALA A 94 14.26 26.88 -21.30
N THR A 95 15.53 26.57 -21.57
CA THR A 95 16.66 27.52 -21.54
C THR A 95 17.20 27.85 -22.92
N ASP A 96 16.57 27.35 -23.98
CA ASP A 96 17.02 27.48 -25.37
C ASP A 96 18.48 27.01 -25.55
N LEU A 97 18.93 26.00 -24.79
CA LEU A 97 20.22 25.33 -25.06
C LEU A 97 20.09 24.33 -26.23
N ASP A 98 18.87 23.95 -26.57
CA ASP A 98 18.51 23.10 -27.71
C ASP A 98 18.66 23.81 -29.08
N VAL A 99 18.83 25.13 -29.10
CA VAL A 99 18.90 25.91 -30.36
C VAL A 99 20.09 25.49 -31.25
N SER A 100 21.16 24.98 -30.65
CA SER A 100 22.34 24.45 -31.38
C SER A 100 22.23 22.97 -31.76
N VAL A 101 21.13 22.30 -31.40
CA VAL A 101 20.95 20.85 -31.54
C VAL A 101 19.96 20.56 -32.66
N GLY A 102 20.44 19.97 -33.75
CA GLY A 102 19.61 19.62 -34.91
C GLY A 102 19.16 18.16 -34.96
N SER A 103 19.72 17.29 -34.12
CA SER A 103 19.53 15.84 -34.16
C SER A 103 19.31 15.25 -32.77
N ALA A 104 18.53 14.17 -32.68
CA ALA A 104 18.28 13.47 -31.42
C ALA A 104 19.58 12.97 -30.74
N GLY A 105 20.59 12.59 -31.52
CA GLY A 105 21.89 12.17 -30.99
C GLY A 105 22.72 13.33 -30.40
N ASP A 106 22.50 14.56 -30.87
CA ASP A 106 23.18 15.74 -30.31
C ASP A 106 22.46 16.26 -29.06
N MET A 107 21.14 16.04 -28.96
CA MET A 107 20.38 16.26 -27.72
C MET A 107 20.90 15.36 -26.60
N ASP A 108 21.17 14.09 -26.90
CA ASP A 108 21.69 13.16 -25.90
C ASP A 108 23.06 13.59 -25.37
N LYS A 109 23.93 14.13 -26.23
CA LYS A 109 25.22 14.69 -25.81
C LYS A 109 25.04 15.93 -24.94
N LEU A 110 24.10 16.82 -25.29
CA LEU A 110 23.80 18.01 -24.51
C LEU A 110 23.25 17.66 -23.12
N VAL A 111 22.34 16.67 -23.05
CA VAL A 111 21.81 16.20 -21.76
C VAL A 111 22.93 15.56 -20.92
N GLN A 112 23.83 14.82 -21.56
CA GLN A 112 24.98 14.24 -20.86
C GLN A 112 25.95 15.32 -20.37
N SER A 113 26.27 16.34 -21.17
CA SER A 113 27.13 17.44 -20.74
C SER A 113 26.50 18.24 -19.59
N LEU A 114 25.18 18.49 -19.65
CA LEU A 114 24.45 19.12 -18.55
C LEU A 114 24.52 18.28 -17.27
N ARG A 115 24.38 16.96 -17.37
CA ARG A 115 24.49 16.05 -16.21
C ARG A 115 25.86 16.11 -15.55
N ASP A 116 26.92 16.21 -16.36
CA ASP A 116 28.30 16.20 -15.90
C ASP A 116 28.75 17.59 -15.37
N GLU A 117 28.23 18.68 -15.95
CA GLU A 117 28.53 20.06 -15.55
C GLU A 117 27.72 20.53 -14.32
N VAL A 118 26.51 20.00 -14.11
CA VAL A 118 25.69 20.34 -12.93
C VAL A 118 26.26 19.68 -11.69
N THR A 119 26.77 20.51 -10.78
CA THR A 119 27.31 20.08 -9.50
C THR A 119 26.30 20.36 -8.39
N ILE A 120 25.86 19.32 -7.69
CA ILE A 120 25.01 19.45 -6.50
C ILE A 120 25.87 19.17 -5.28
N LYS A 121 26.05 20.18 -4.42
CA LYS A 121 26.78 20.07 -3.15
C LYS A 121 25.78 20.15 -2.00
N LEU A 122 25.85 19.19 -1.09
CA LEU A 122 25.19 19.29 0.20
C LEU A 122 26.08 20.13 1.12
N GLN A 123 25.59 21.29 1.54
CA GLN A 123 26.20 21.97 2.68
C GLN A 123 25.55 21.41 3.94
N GLN A 124 26.14 20.34 4.47
CA GLN A 124 25.84 19.93 5.83
C GLN A 124 26.26 21.08 6.73
N ARG A 125 25.29 21.68 7.43
CA ARG A 125 25.61 22.67 8.44
C ARG A 125 26.32 21.93 9.56
N ASP A 126 27.63 22.12 9.70
CA ASP A 126 28.39 21.75 10.89
C ASP A 126 27.88 22.59 12.07
N VAL A 127 26.67 22.30 12.55
CA VAL A 127 26.17 22.81 13.82
C VAL A 127 26.87 21.98 14.89
N ASN A 128 27.98 22.52 15.40
CA ASN A 128 28.70 22.09 16.60
C ASN A 128 27.87 21.14 17.49
N SER A 129 28.13 19.84 17.36
CA SER A 129 28.02 18.70 18.29
C SER A 129 26.91 18.62 19.37
N ASN A 130 25.89 19.48 19.39
CA ASN A 130 24.86 19.49 20.45
C ASN A 130 23.42 19.39 19.96
N SER A 131 23.18 19.46 18.64
CA SER A 131 21.90 19.09 18.04
C SER A 131 21.94 17.60 17.73
N GLY A 132 21.09 16.82 18.43
CA GLY A 132 21.07 15.36 18.38
C GLY A 132 20.96 14.74 16.97
N PRO A 133 20.98 13.40 16.87
CA PRO A 133 21.24 12.62 15.63
C PRO A 133 20.20 12.77 14.51
N ASN A 134 19.30 13.76 14.56
CA ASN A 134 18.13 13.86 13.71
C ASN A 134 17.89 15.27 13.14
N SER A 135 18.94 16.08 12.97
CA SER A 135 18.86 17.38 12.28
C SER A 135 19.21 17.23 10.79
N THR A 136 18.29 16.64 10.03
CA THR A 136 18.35 16.50 8.56
C THR A 136 18.05 17.82 7.81
N ASP A 137 18.44 18.96 8.38
CA ASP A 137 18.32 20.28 7.78
C ASP A 137 19.40 20.45 6.70
N SER A 138 19.13 19.86 5.54
CA SER A 138 20.06 19.76 4.41
C SER A 138 19.94 20.98 3.50
N LEU A 139 20.95 21.85 3.48
CA LEU A 139 21.05 22.94 2.51
C LEU A 139 21.64 22.40 1.21
N TYR A 140 20.88 22.48 0.12
CA TYR A 140 21.34 22.03 -1.19
C TYR A 140 21.86 23.22 -1.98
N THR A 141 23.12 23.15 -2.44
CA THR A 141 23.70 24.11 -3.37
C THR A 141 23.79 23.47 -4.74
N ILE A 142 23.03 23.99 -5.70
CA ILE A 142 23.05 23.57 -7.10
C ILE A 142 23.88 24.59 -7.87
N ALA A 143 24.93 24.14 -8.55
CA ALA A 143 25.83 24.98 -9.33
C ALA A 143 25.96 24.47 -10.77
N TYR A 144 26.06 25.40 -11.71
CA TYR A 144 26.24 25.11 -13.13
C TYR A 144 27.19 26.13 -13.77
N ARG A 145 28.05 25.67 -14.68
CA ARG A 145 29.08 26.48 -15.33
C ARG A 145 28.86 26.52 -16.83
N HIS A 146 28.90 27.72 -17.40
CA HIS A 146 28.77 27.89 -18.85
C HIS A 146 29.54 29.14 -19.32
N PRO A 147 30.06 29.17 -20.57
CA PRO A 147 30.74 30.35 -21.12
C PRO A 147 29.84 31.59 -21.26
N VAL A 148 28.53 31.40 -21.32
CA VAL A 148 27.52 32.47 -21.38
C VAL A 148 26.80 32.60 -20.05
N ARG A 149 26.95 33.77 -19.40
CA ARG A 149 26.33 34.11 -18.11
C ARG A 149 24.81 33.94 -18.08
N GLU A 150 24.11 34.36 -19.14
CA GLU A 150 22.65 34.31 -19.18
C GLU A 150 22.14 32.86 -19.20
N LYS A 151 22.83 31.99 -19.95
CA LYS A 151 22.51 30.57 -20.05
C LYS A 151 22.76 29.86 -18.72
N SER A 152 23.86 30.16 -18.02
CA SER A 152 24.11 29.54 -16.70
C SER A 152 23.07 29.94 -15.65
N LEU A 153 22.63 31.21 -15.65
CA LEU A 153 21.54 31.67 -14.80
C LEU A 153 20.21 30.99 -15.13
N ALA A 154 19.87 30.92 -16.42
CA ALA A 154 18.62 30.32 -16.89
C ALA A 154 18.52 28.83 -16.52
N VAL A 155 19.61 28.06 -16.68
CA VAL A 155 19.67 26.64 -16.32
C VAL A 155 19.44 26.43 -14.83
N VAL A 156 20.18 27.12 -13.97
CA VAL A 156 20.02 26.97 -12.51
C VAL A 156 18.63 27.39 -12.06
N ARG A 157 18.10 28.50 -12.61
CA ARG A 157 16.76 28.99 -12.28
C ARG A 157 15.67 27.98 -12.66
N ASN A 158 15.72 27.44 -13.88
CA ASN A 158 14.74 26.47 -14.36
C ASN A 158 14.88 25.12 -13.64
N LEU A 159 16.10 24.70 -13.31
CA LEU A 159 16.34 23.47 -12.55
C LEU A 159 15.76 23.57 -11.12
N VAL A 160 15.97 24.71 -10.45
CA VAL A 160 15.37 24.96 -9.12
C VAL A 160 13.84 25.05 -9.22
N ALA A 161 13.31 25.74 -10.23
CA ALA A 161 11.86 25.84 -10.44
C ALA A 161 11.25 24.45 -10.70
N SER A 162 11.87 23.64 -11.56
CA SER A 162 11.45 22.25 -11.82
C SER A 162 11.50 21.40 -10.56
N PHE A 163 12.50 21.57 -9.70
CA PHE A 163 12.57 20.84 -8.44
C PHE A 163 11.42 21.20 -7.49
N VAL A 164 11.10 22.50 -7.36
CA VAL A 164 9.97 22.95 -6.54
C VAL A 164 8.65 22.44 -7.12
N ASP A 165 8.50 22.49 -8.44
CA ASP A 165 7.30 21.98 -9.12
C ASP A 165 7.18 20.45 -9.01
N ASP A 166 8.27 19.70 -9.14
CA ASP A 166 8.29 18.24 -8.97
C ASP A 166 8.01 17.83 -7.51
N THR A 167 8.51 18.58 -6.53
CA THR A 167 8.26 18.29 -5.09
C THR A 167 6.82 18.60 -4.66
N ILE A 168 6.19 19.63 -5.24
CA ILE A 168 4.78 19.97 -4.99
C ILE A 168 3.86 19.10 -5.85
N GLY A 169 4.21 18.90 -7.12
CA GLY A 169 3.48 18.13 -8.12
C GLY A 169 3.53 16.63 -7.90
N GLY A 170 4.63 16.10 -7.38
CA GLY A 170 4.77 14.68 -6.99
C GLY A 170 3.69 14.25 -5.99
N LYS A 171 3.33 15.11 -5.03
CA LYS A 171 2.21 14.82 -4.10
C LYS A 171 0.87 14.67 -4.82
N ARG A 172 0.66 15.39 -5.92
CA ARG A 172 -0.57 15.30 -6.71
C ARG A 172 -0.59 14.03 -7.56
N SER A 173 0.52 13.67 -8.20
CA SER A 173 0.63 12.41 -8.96
C SER A 173 0.52 11.17 -8.09
N ASP A 174 1.08 11.20 -6.88
CA ASP A 174 1.01 10.09 -5.93
C ASP A 174 -0.44 9.88 -5.46
N SER A 175 -1.17 10.98 -5.21
CA SER A 175 -2.59 10.94 -4.86
C SER A 175 -3.44 10.38 -6.01
N ASP A 176 -3.17 10.80 -7.25
CA ASP A 176 -3.86 10.28 -8.44
C ASP A 176 -3.59 8.78 -8.64
N THR A 177 -2.36 8.32 -8.38
CA THR A 177 -1.97 6.92 -8.50
C THR A 177 -2.64 6.07 -7.42
N ALA A 178 -2.63 6.52 -6.16
CA ALA A 178 -3.33 5.87 -5.07
C ALA A 178 -4.84 5.81 -5.34
N GLN A 179 -5.43 6.88 -5.88
CA GLN A 179 -6.84 6.91 -6.24
C GLN A 179 -7.17 5.93 -7.38
N ARG A 180 -6.30 5.80 -8.38
CA ARG A 180 -6.45 4.79 -9.45
C ARG A 180 -6.37 3.38 -8.89
N PHE A 181 -5.36 3.10 -8.06
CA PHE A 181 -5.22 1.80 -7.40
C PHE A 181 -6.48 1.45 -6.57
N LEU A 182 -6.98 2.38 -5.77
CA LEU A 182 -8.21 2.17 -4.99
C LEU A 182 -9.42 1.91 -5.89
N ARG A 183 -9.57 2.62 -7.01
CA ARG A 183 -10.66 2.37 -7.98
C ARG A 183 -10.56 0.98 -8.61
N ASP A 184 -9.36 0.52 -8.92
CA ASP A 184 -9.15 -0.81 -9.49
C ASP A 184 -9.45 -1.91 -8.46
N GLN A 185 -9.05 -1.72 -7.20
CA GLN A 185 -9.41 -2.62 -6.11
C GLN A 185 -10.92 -2.68 -5.89
N ILE A 186 -11.62 -1.53 -5.90
CA ILE A 186 -13.08 -1.48 -5.77
C ILE A 186 -13.75 -2.32 -6.87
N ARG A 187 -13.33 -2.16 -8.13
CA ARG A 187 -13.88 -2.95 -9.25
C ARG A 187 -13.64 -4.45 -9.10
N ASP A 188 -12.46 -4.87 -8.66
CA ASP A 188 -12.17 -6.29 -8.41
C ASP A 188 -13.08 -6.84 -7.28
N TYR A 189 -13.25 -6.08 -6.20
CA TYR A 189 -14.14 -6.48 -5.10
C TYR A 189 -15.62 -6.53 -5.52
N GLU A 190 -16.10 -5.59 -6.32
CA GLU A 190 -17.46 -5.63 -6.89
C GLU A 190 -17.69 -6.87 -7.75
N GLN A 191 -16.72 -7.25 -8.58
CA GLN A 191 -16.80 -8.48 -9.38
C GLN A 191 -16.80 -9.74 -8.51
N ARG A 192 -15.94 -9.80 -7.49
CA ARG A 192 -15.92 -10.93 -6.55
C ARG A 192 -17.19 -11.03 -5.74
N LEU A 193 -17.75 -9.90 -5.32
CA LEU A 193 -19.00 -9.83 -4.57
C LEU A 193 -20.16 -10.31 -5.44
N SER A 194 -20.33 -9.76 -6.64
CA SER A 194 -21.40 -10.17 -7.57
C SER A 194 -21.30 -11.66 -7.94
N ALA A 195 -20.09 -12.18 -8.15
CA ALA A 195 -19.88 -13.62 -8.37
C ALA A 195 -20.27 -14.46 -7.15
N SER A 196 -20.01 -13.99 -5.93
CA SER A 196 -20.36 -14.67 -4.69
C SER A 196 -21.87 -14.61 -4.40
N GLU A 197 -22.51 -13.47 -4.66
CA GLU A 197 -23.95 -13.30 -4.59
C GLU A 197 -24.67 -14.18 -5.61
N ALA A 198 -24.18 -14.26 -6.84
CA ALA A 198 -24.71 -15.16 -7.86
C ALA A 198 -24.61 -16.63 -7.43
N ARG A 199 -23.46 -17.06 -6.89
CA ARG A 199 -23.29 -18.41 -6.33
C ARG A 199 -24.26 -18.68 -5.16
N LEU A 200 -24.45 -17.70 -4.28
CA LEU A 200 -25.39 -17.83 -3.15
C LEU A 200 -26.83 -17.91 -3.65
N ALA A 201 -27.20 -17.08 -4.63
CA ALA A 201 -28.53 -17.09 -5.25
C ALA A 201 -28.81 -18.42 -5.95
N ASP A 202 -27.84 -18.96 -6.70
CA ASP A 202 -27.94 -20.28 -7.33
C ASP A 202 -28.03 -21.40 -6.30
N PHE A 203 -27.26 -21.30 -5.21
CA PHE A 203 -27.34 -22.25 -4.10
C PHE A 203 -28.74 -22.22 -3.45
N LYS A 204 -29.29 -21.03 -3.20
CA LYS A 204 -30.65 -20.86 -2.66
C LYS A 204 -31.71 -21.41 -3.60
N LYS A 205 -31.63 -21.11 -4.90
CA LYS A 205 -32.57 -21.62 -5.93
C LYS A 205 -32.57 -23.14 -6.03
N ARG A 206 -31.40 -23.79 -5.92
CA ARG A 206 -31.29 -25.26 -5.97
C ARG A 206 -31.75 -25.93 -4.68
N ASN A 207 -31.59 -25.26 -3.54
CA ASN A 207 -31.89 -25.81 -2.21
C ASN A 207 -33.13 -25.16 -1.58
N VAL A 208 -34.11 -24.75 -2.39
CA VAL A 208 -35.37 -24.19 -1.89
C VAL A 208 -36.05 -25.22 -0.99
N GLY A 209 -36.31 -24.84 0.26
CA GLY A 209 -36.93 -25.69 1.27
C GLY A 209 -35.96 -26.41 2.21
N LEU A 210 -34.68 -26.60 1.85
CA LEU A 210 -33.70 -27.28 2.73
C LEU A 210 -32.86 -26.31 3.59
N ILE A 211 -32.96 -25.00 3.35
CA ILE A 211 -32.16 -23.98 4.04
C ILE A 211 -32.85 -23.56 5.35
N PRO A 212 -32.16 -23.65 6.52
CA PRO A 212 -32.71 -23.20 7.80
C PRO A 212 -33.01 -21.69 7.78
N GLY A 213 -34.24 -21.30 8.12
CA GLY A 213 -34.63 -19.91 8.35
C GLY A 213 -35.36 -19.19 7.20
N GLU A 214 -35.30 -19.68 5.96
CA GLU A 214 -35.96 -19.04 4.81
C GLU A 214 -37.31 -19.69 4.51
N LYS A 215 -38.29 -19.51 5.42
CA LYS A 215 -39.71 -19.93 5.31
C LYS A 215 -39.95 -21.27 4.57
N GLY A 216 -39.08 -22.23 4.85
CA GLY A 216 -39.05 -23.55 4.24
C GLY A 216 -39.31 -24.56 5.34
N ASP A 217 -40.59 -24.86 5.49
CA ASP A 217 -41.22 -25.76 6.45
C ASP A 217 -40.76 -27.23 6.32
N PHE A 218 -39.53 -27.51 5.84
CA PHE A 218 -39.05 -28.88 5.61
C PHE A 218 -38.93 -29.65 6.90
N PHE A 219 -38.39 -29.03 7.96
CA PHE A 219 -38.28 -29.70 9.25
C PHE A 219 -39.67 -29.94 9.87
N SER A 220 -40.60 -29.00 9.75
CA SER A 220 -41.97 -29.18 10.24
C SER A 220 -42.79 -30.16 9.39
N ARG A 221 -42.61 -30.17 8.05
CA ARG A 221 -43.21 -31.17 7.17
C ARG A 221 -42.67 -32.56 7.46
N LEU A 222 -41.36 -32.68 7.67
CA LEU A 222 -40.72 -33.93 8.05
C LEU A 222 -41.25 -34.42 9.41
N SER A 223 -41.41 -33.53 10.41
CA SER A 223 -42.01 -33.91 11.69
C SER A 223 -43.48 -34.32 11.55
N ASN A 224 -44.25 -33.62 10.71
CA ASN A 224 -45.66 -33.95 10.46
C ASN A 224 -45.80 -35.29 9.72
N GLU A 225 -44.94 -35.58 8.74
CA GLU A 225 -44.92 -36.86 8.02
C GLU A 225 -44.46 -38.01 8.94
N MET A 226 -43.47 -37.77 9.81
CA MET A 226 -43.07 -38.76 10.82
C MET A 226 -44.21 -39.07 11.79
N GLU A 227 -44.96 -38.06 12.24
CA GLU A 227 -46.11 -38.23 13.11
C GLU A 227 -47.25 -38.96 12.38
N ALA A 228 -47.52 -38.62 11.12
CA ALA A 228 -48.50 -39.31 10.28
C ALA A 228 -48.14 -40.79 10.09
N LEU A 229 -46.87 -41.09 9.83
CA LEU A 229 -46.36 -42.45 9.68
C LEU A 229 -46.50 -43.25 10.99
N GLN A 230 -46.19 -42.67 12.14
CA GLN A 230 -46.44 -43.30 13.44
C GLN A 230 -47.92 -43.58 13.68
N ARG A 231 -48.81 -42.63 13.35
CA ARG A 231 -50.26 -42.81 13.45
C ARG A 231 -50.74 -43.96 12.56
N SER A 232 -50.34 -44.01 11.29
CA SER A 232 -50.72 -45.11 10.39
C SER A 232 -50.20 -46.48 10.86
N GLN A 233 -48.99 -46.55 11.43
CA GLN A 233 -48.48 -47.80 12.03
C GLN A 233 -49.30 -48.24 13.24
N SER A 234 -49.70 -47.29 14.09
CA SER A 234 -50.56 -47.57 15.25
C SER A 234 -51.96 -48.04 14.83
N GLU A 235 -52.52 -47.48 13.77
CA GLU A 235 -53.80 -47.88 13.20
C GLU A 235 -53.72 -49.27 12.55
N LEU A 236 -52.64 -49.55 11.82
CA LEU A 236 -52.39 -50.87 11.24
C LEU A 236 -52.33 -51.93 12.33
N THR A 237 -51.54 -51.69 13.39
CA THR A 237 -51.41 -52.62 14.51
C THR A 237 -52.73 -52.82 15.25
N LEU A 238 -53.51 -51.75 15.45
CA LEU A 238 -54.86 -51.85 16.01
C LEU A 238 -55.79 -52.68 15.11
N ALA A 239 -55.77 -52.45 13.80
CA ALA A 239 -56.58 -53.17 12.83
C ALA A 239 -56.18 -54.66 12.74
N THR A 240 -54.89 -54.98 12.79
CA THR A 240 -54.42 -56.37 12.84
C THR A 240 -54.85 -57.08 14.11
N ASN A 241 -54.79 -56.39 15.26
CA ASN A 241 -55.25 -56.93 16.53
C ASN A 241 -56.77 -57.17 16.52
N ARG A 242 -57.56 -56.22 15.99
CA ARG A 242 -59.01 -56.39 15.79
C ARG A 242 -59.32 -57.59 14.88
N ARG A 243 -58.59 -57.74 13.77
CA ARG A 243 -58.74 -58.89 12.85
C ARG A 243 -58.44 -60.21 13.55
N ALA A 244 -57.34 -60.28 14.31
CA ALA A 244 -56.96 -61.47 15.06
C ALA A 244 -58.05 -61.86 16.07
N GLU A 245 -58.60 -60.89 16.80
CA GLU A 245 -59.66 -61.13 17.78
C GLU A 245 -60.96 -61.60 17.13
N LEU A 246 -61.42 -60.94 16.05
CA LEU A 246 -62.57 -61.39 15.26
C LEU A 246 -62.38 -62.81 14.71
N SER A 247 -61.17 -63.14 14.23
CA SER A 247 -60.85 -64.49 13.77
C SER A 247 -60.88 -65.52 14.90
N ARG A 248 -60.52 -65.12 16.12
CA ARG A 248 -60.60 -65.96 17.32
C ARG A 248 -62.05 -66.22 17.72
N GLN A 249 -62.90 -65.19 17.66
CA GLN A 249 -64.34 -65.29 17.91
C GLN A 249 -65.05 -66.19 16.89
N LEU A 250 -64.71 -66.07 15.60
CA LEU A 250 -65.25 -66.95 14.55
C LEU A 250 -64.84 -68.42 14.77
N ARG A 251 -63.61 -68.67 15.23
CA ARG A 251 -63.14 -70.03 15.57
C ARG A 251 -63.77 -70.57 16.86
N SER A 252 -64.11 -69.71 17.83
CA SER A 252 -64.71 -70.13 19.10
C SER A 252 -66.24 -70.28 19.03
N SER A 253 -66.90 -69.72 18.01
CA SER A 253 -68.32 -69.94 17.73
C SER A 253 -68.56 -71.36 17.19
N ARG A 254 -68.57 -72.33 18.10
CA ARG A 254 -69.18 -73.65 17.89
C ARG A 254 -70.71 -73.52 18.02
N PRO A 255 -71.52 -74.28 17.24
CA PRO A 255 -72.97 -74.20 17.33
C PRO A 255 -73.44 -74.54 18.75
N TYR A 256 -74.13 -73.60 19.39
CA TYR A 256 -74.79 -73.79 20.67
C TYR A 256 -76.12 -74.51 20.42
N THR A 257 -76.21 -75.78 20.80
CA THR A 257 -77.48 -76.51 20.93
C THR A 257 -78.07 -76.26 22.33
N PRO A 258 -79.30 -75.75 22.49
CA PRO A 258 -79.85 -75.44 23.79
C PRO A 258 -80.32 -76.71 24.51
N GLY A 259 -79.76 -76.98 25.68
CA GLY A 259 -80.19 -78.01 26.62
C GLY A 259 -80.67 -77.36 27.92
N THR A 260 -81.92 -77.65 28.28
CA THR A 260 -82.72 -77.06 29.35
C THR A 260 -82.38 -77.61 30.75
N SER A 261 -82.20 -76.74 31.74
CA SER A 261 -82.61 -76.84 33.18
C SER A 261 -81.82 -75.78 33.99
N ALA A 262 -82.44 -74.74 34.56
CA ALA A 262 -83.33 -74.67 35.74
C ALA A 262 -82.59 -74.69 37.10
N GLY A 263 -82.73 -73.57 37.83
CA GLY A 263 -82.39 -73.38 39.26
C GLY A 263 -81.09 -72.58 39.48
N ALA A 264 -80.93 -71.69 40.46
CA ALA A 264 -81.80 -70.93 41.35
C ALA A 264 -80.87 -69.98 42.15
N SER A 265 -81.43 -68.86 42.62
CA SER A 265 -81.01 -68.09 43.82
C SER A 265 -79.84 -67.09 43.76
N GLY A 266 -80.14 -65.85 44.19
CA GLY A 266 -79.25 -65.08 45.08
C GLY A 266 -78.85 -63.67 44.64
N LEU A 267 -79.69 -62.66 44.91
CA LEU A 267 -79.28 -61.25 44.98
C LEU A 267 -78.44 -60.99 46.26
N THR A 268 -77.43 -60.11 46.19
CA THR A 268 -77.38 -58.84 46.95
C THR A 268 -76.29 -57.93 46.36
N GLY A 269 -76.59 -56.63 46.24
CA GLY A 269 -75.75 -55.63 45.58
C GLY A 269 -74.91 -54.78 46.51
N GLY A 270 -74.10 -53.89 45.91
CA GLY A 270 -73.37 -52.84 46.62
C GLY A 270 -72.43 -52.05 45.71
N SER A 271 -72.71 -50.76 45.55
CA SER A 271 -72.04 -49.74 44.71
C SER A 271 -70.53 -49.58 44.99
N PRO A 272 -69.79 -48.81 44.15
CA PRO A 272 -69.54 -47.44 44.63
C PRO A 272 -69.61 -46.33 43.57
N ARG A 273 -69.88 -45.15 44.11
CA ARG A 273 -69.99 -43.84 43.45
C ARG A 273 -68.64 -43.25 43.06
N ILE A 274 -68.73 -42.48 41.98
CA ILE A 274 -67.93 -41.32 41.58
C ILE A 274 -67.53 -40.44 42.78
N PHE A 275 -66.25 -40.05 42.86
CA PHE A 275 -65.87 -38.80 43.54
C PHE A 275 -64.80 -38.04 42.76
N ARG A 276 -65.14 -36.78 42.55
CA ARG A 276 -64.42 -35.70 41.88
C ARG A 276 -63.65 -34.95 42.96
N CYS A 277 -62.36 -34.70 42.78
CA CYS A 277 -61.64 -33.69 43.56
C CYS A 277 -60.74 -32.88 42.63
N GLY A 278 -61.12 -31.62 42.45
CA GLY A 278 -60.23 -30.57 41.95
C GLY A 278 -59.69 -29.76 43.13
N CYS A 279 -58.47 -29.23 42.94
CA CYS A 279 -57.74 -28.16 43.65
C CYS A 279 -56.25 -28.52 43.48
N ARG A 280 -55.27 -27.65 43.31
CA ARG A 280 -55.14 -26.18 43.29
C ARG A 280 -53.66 -25.96 42.87
N THR A 281 -53.40 -24.83 42.22
CA THR A 281 -52.10 -24.27 41.78
C THR A 281 -50.88 -24.51 42.70
N PRO A 282 -49.65 -24.41 42.16
CA PRO A 282 -48.90 -23.15 42.41
C PRO A 282 -48.05 -22.63 41.22
N ARG A 283 -47.94 -21.30 41.13
CA ARG A 283 -46.83 -20.50 40.54
C ARG A 283 -45.69 -20.37 41.60
N PRO A 284 -44.51 -19.74 41.38
CA PRO A 284 -43.88 -19.15 40.18
C PRO A 284 -42.36 -19.47 40.01
N SER A 285 -41.71 -18.93 38.97
CA SER A 285 -40.32 -18.40 38.88
C SER A 285 -39.75 -18.67 37.46
N SER A 286 -39.61 -17.70 36.56
CA SER A 286 -38.64 -16.58 36.44
C SER A 286 -37.32 -16.95 35.75
N LYS A 287 -36.95 -16.07 34.78
CA LYS A 287 -35.70 -15.96 33.99
C LYS A 287 -35.57 -17.00 32.86
N ILE A 288 -35.15 -16.65 31.63
CA ILE A 288 -34.02 -15.80 31.23
C ILE A 288 -34.33 -15.19 29.83
N CYS A 289 -34.13 -13.88 29.69
CA CYS A 289 -33.69 -13.25 28.44
C CYS A 289 -32.17 -13.35 28.38
#